data_AF-A0A2E4YVJ3-F1
#
_entry.id   AF-A0A2E4YVJ3-F1
#
_cell.length_a   1.000
_cell.length_b   1.000
_cell.length_c   1.000
_cell.angle_alpha   90.00
_cell.angle_beta   90.00
_cell.angle_gamma   90.00
#
_symmetry.space_group_name_H-M   'P 1'
#
loop_
_entity.id
_entity.type
_entity.pdbx_description
1 polymer ?
#
loop_
_entity_poly.entity_id
_entity_poly.type
_entity_poly.pdbx_seq_one_letter_code
_entity_poly.pdbx_strand_id
1 'polypeptide(L)' 'MTGVPSVQKAEEAVDTLLRYIESIDSDSSLREGLARTPERVIQSLSEIFSGYSSNAADVLESTFNAEGYDGI' A
#
# COMPACT_ATOMS: atom_id res chain seq x y z
N MET A 1 -13.84 14.56 -9.63
CA MET A 1 -13.15 14.05 -8.42
C MET A 1 -11.67 14.20 -8.65
N THR A 2 -11.01 15.25 -8.15
CA THR A 2 -9.62 15.55 -8.55
C THR A 2 -8.78 15.93 -7.34
N GLY A 3 -7.83 15.07 -7.00
CA GLY A 3 -6.89 15.24 -5.88
C GLY A 3 -6.06 13.99 -5.57
N VAL A 4 -6.51 12.80 -5.98
CA VAL A 4 -5.74 11.56 -5.77
C VAL A 4 -4.48 11.58 -6.65
N PRO A 5 -3.28 11.49 -6.08
CA PRO A 5 -2.03 11.41 -6.85
C PRO A 5 -1.98 10.16 -7.74
N SER A 6 -1.26 10.23 -8.86
CA SER A 6 -0.97 9.06 -9.68
C SER A 6 -0.01 8.10 -8.98
N VAL A 7 0.01 6.84 -9.42
CA VAL A 7 0.98 5.83 -8.97
C VAL A 7 2.41 6.32 -9.17
N GLN A 8 2.70 6.91 -10.34
CA GLN A 8 4.04 7.45 -10.65
C GLN A 8 4.46 8.51 -9.62
N LYS A 9 3.53 9.40 -9.24
CA LYS A 9 3.83 10.44 -8.25
C LYS A 9 4.07 9.86 -6.85
N ALA A 10 3.40 8.76 -6.52
CA ALA A 10 3.65 8.04 -5.28
C ALA A 10 5.01 7.32 -5.31
N GLU A 11 5.38 6.71 -6.43
CA GLU A 11 6.70 6.09 -6.62
C GLU A 11 7.83 7.14 -6.54
N GLU A 12 7.67 8.31 -7.17
CA GLU A 12 8.61 9.45 -7.08
C GLU A 12 8.82 9.91 -5.62
N ALA A 13 7.75 9.92 -4.82
CA ALA A 13 7.87 10.23 -3.40
C ALA A 13 8.68 9.16 -2.64
N VAL A 14 8.50 7.88 -2.96
CA VAL A 14 9.31 6.81 -2.37
C VAL A 14 10.76 6.88 -2.84
N ASP A 15 11.02 7.17 -4.12
CA ASP A 15 12.38 7.39 -4.66
C ASP A 15 13.09 8.51 -3.89
N THR A 16 12.39 9.61 -3.62
CA THR A 16 12.90 10.72 -2.82
C THR A 16 13.33 10.27 -1.41
N LEU A 17 12.48 9.51 -0.72
CA LEU A 17 12.81 8.97 0.60
C LEU A 17 13.98 7.98 0.52
N LEU A 18 14.03 7.15 -0.51
CA LEU A 18 15.07 6.15 -0.70
C LEU A 18 16.44 6.80 -0.92
N ARG A 19 16.50 7.85 -1.74
CA ARG A 19 17.74 8.63 -1.97
C ARG A 19 18.22 9.36 -0.72
N TYR A 20 17.28 9.90 0.07
CA TYR A 20 17.59 10.47 1.38
C TYR A 20 18.22 9.43 2.31
N ILE A 21 17.66 8.21 2.37
CA ILE A 21 18.21 7.11 3.19
C ILE A 21 19.57 6.65 2.69
N GLU A 22 19.74 6.50 1.37
CA GLU A 22 21.02 6.13 0.75
C GLU A 22 22.07 7.25 0.84
N SER A 23 21.69 8.45 1.30
CA SER A 23 22.55 9.64 1.35
C SER A 23 23.21 9.97 0.00
N ILE A 24 22.43 9.84 -1.08
CA ILE A 24 22.86 10.14 -2.45
C ILE A 24 22.01 11.24 -3.07
N ASP A 25 22.61 12.01 -3.96
CA ASP A 25 21.89 13.04 -4.72
C ASP A 25 21.03 12.43 -5.85
N SER A 26 20.12 13.23 -6.41
CA SER A 26 19.23 12.82 -7.50
C SER A 26 19.95 12.37 -8.77
N ASP A 27 21.16 12.88 -9.02
CA ASP A 27 21.99 12.51 -10.18
C ASP A 27 22.74 11.18 -10.00
N SER A 28 22.77 10.63 -8.79
CA SER A 28 23.42 9.35 -8.52
C SER A 28 22.52 8.17 -8.85
N SER A 29 23.09 7.09 -9.37
CA SER A 29 22.34 5.84 -9.59
C SER A 29 22.13 5.09 -8.27
N LEU A 30 20.92 4.60 -8.04
CA LEU A 30 20.63 3.66 -6.96
C LEU A 30 21.39 2.33 -7.16
N ARG A 31 21.67 1.62 -6.07
CA ARG A 31 22.15 0.23 -6.13
C ARG A 31 21.16 -0.63 -6.92
N GLU A 32 21.65 -1.62 -7.67
CA GLU A 32 20.83 -2.48 -8.53
C GLU A 32 19.60 -3.06 -7.79
N GLY A 33 19.80 -3.58 -6.58
CA GLY A 33 18.72 -4.14 -5.75
C GLY A 33 17.65 -3.15 -5.30
N LEU A 34 17.89 -1.85 -5.49
CA LEU A 34 16.99 -0.75 -5.13
C LEU A 34 16.25 -0.14 -6.32
N ALA A 35 16.62 -0.48 -7.56
CA ALA A 35 16.05 0.13 -8.76
C ALA A 35 14.52 -0.02 -8.87
N ARG A 36 13.98 -1.14 -8.37
CA ARG A 36 12.52 -1.40 -8.32
C ARG A 36 11.92 -1.24 -6.92
N THR A 37 12.64 -0.64 -5.98
CA THR A 37 12.12 -0.45 -4.63
C THR A 37 10.91 0.50 -4.59
N PRO A 38 10.89 1.64 -5.30
CA PRO A 38 9.73 2.52 -5.31
C PRO A 38 8.44 1.81 -5.72
N GLU A 39 8.49 1.08 -6.84
CA GLU A 39 7.38 0.27 -7.37
C GLU A 39 6.88 -0.75 -6.31
N ARG A 40 7.79 -1.56 -5.76
CA ARG A 40 7.45 -2.62 -4.79
C ARG A 40 6.84 -2.06 -3.51
N VAL A 41 7.31 -0.90 -3.04
CA VAL A 41 6.74 -0.24 -1.86
C VAL A 41 5.31 0.19 -2.14
N ILE A 42 5.05 0.87 -3.27
CA ILE A 42 3.68 1.29 -3.61
C ILE A 42 2.74 0.10 -3.79
N GLN A 43 3.21 -0.99 -4.42
CA GLN A 43 2.44 -2.24 -4.51
C GLN A 43 2.11 -2.81 -3.12
N SER A 44 3.10 -2.90 -2.22
CA SER A 44 2.89 -3.40 -0.86
C SER A 44 1.93 -2.54 -0.05
N LEU A 45 2.05 -1.21 -0.14
CA LEU A 45 1.12 -0.30 0.54
C LEU A 45 -0.30 -0.43 -0.01
N SER A 46 -0.47 -0.63 -1.32
CA SER A 46 -1.77 -0.87 -1.93
C SER A 46 -2.41 -2.16 -1.44
N GLU A 47 -1.62 -3.21 -1.18
CA GLU A 47 -2.11 -4.46 -0.60
C GLU A 47 -2.50 -4.28 0.88
N ILE A 48 -1.59 -3.72 1.69
CA ILE A 48 -1.79 -3.51 3.14
C ILE A 48 -3.02 -2.64 3.41
N PHE A 49 -3.21 -1.59 2.61
CA PHE A 49 -4.31 -0.64 2.79
C PHE A 49 -5.49 -0.87 1.84
N SER A 50 -5.54 -2.02 1.15
CA SER A 50 -6.64 -2.37 0.25
C SER A 50 -8.03 -2.28 0.91
N GLY A 51 -8.10 -2.55 2.21
CA GLY A 51 -9.32 -2.49 3.00
C GLY A 51 -9.99 -1.11 3.05
N TYR A 52 -9.28 0.00 2.82
CA TYR A 52 -9.91 1.33 2.75
C TYR A 52 -10.83 1.48 1.53
N SER A 53 -10.61 0.69 0.49
CA SER A 53 -11.47 0.63 -0.70
C SER A 53 -12.55 -0.46 -0.58
N SER A 54 -12.51 -1.30 0.47
CA SER A 54 -13.46 -2.38 0.69
C SER A 54 -14.65 -1.91 1.53
N ASN A 55 -15.81 -2.52 1.30
CA ASN A 55 -16.98 -2.35 2.15
C ASN A 55 -17.00 -3.47 3.20
N ALA A 56 -16.97 -3.10 4.48
CA ALA A 56 -16.99 -4.07 5.57
C ALA A 56 -18.27 -4.92 5.59
N ALA A 57 -19.41 -4.38 5.13
CA ALA A 57 -20.65 -5.14 5.06
C ALA A 57 -20.52 -6.34 4.11
N ASP A 58 -19.95 -6.12 2.93
CA ASP A 58 -19.72 -7.17 1.92
C ASP A 58 -18.71 -8.22 2.42
N VAL A 59 -17.71 -7.80 3.21
CA VAL A 59 -16.70 -8.70 3.80
C VAL A 59 -17.30 -9.55 4.93
N LEU A 60 -18.22 -8.98 5.71
CA LEU A 60 -18.84 -9.63 6.86
C LEU A 60 -20.14 -10.37 6.51
N GLU A 61 -20.59 -10.29 5.26
CA GLU A 61 -21.79 -10.97 4.79
C GLU A 61 -21.62 -12.48 4.89
N SER A 62 -22.26 -13.06 5.90
CA SER A 62 -22.18 -14.47 6.25
C SER A 62 -23.49 -14.90 6.90
N THR A 63 -24.04 -16.06 6.49
CA THR A 63 -25.19 -16.67 7.14
C THR A 63 -24.71 -17.62 8.23
N PHE A 64 -24.74 -17.17 9.48
CA PHE A 64 -24.50 -18.05 10.63
C PHE A 64 -25.80 -18.67 11.12
N ASN A 65 -25.77 -19.98 11.43
CA ASN A 65 -26.87 -20.66 12.11
C ASN A 65 -26.58 -20.62 13.62
N ALA A 66 -27.39 -19.90 14.39
CA ALA A 66 -27.14 -19.62 15.81
C ALA A 66 -27.75 -20.66 16.77
N GLU A 67 -28.32 -21.75 16.26
CA GLU A 67 -28.91 -22.79 17.10
C GLU A 67 -27.85 -23.41 18.03
N GLY A 68 -28.04 -23.23 19.35
CA GLY A 68 -27.16 -23.75 20.40
C GLY A 68 -26.04 -22.81 20.85
N TYR A 69 -26.01 -21.55 20.40
CA TYR A 69 -25.09 -20.54 20.92
C TYR A 69 -25.75 -19.73 22.05
N ASP A 70 -25.36 -20.00 23.30
CA ASP A 70 -25.93 -19.34 24.51
C ASP A 70 -25.29 -17.96 24.83
N GLY A 71 -24.40 -17.45 23.97
CA GLY A 71 -23.62 -16.25 24.26
C GLY A 71 -22.61 -16.45 25.41
N ILE A 72 -21.78 -15.43 25.66
CA ILE A 72 -20.96 -15.28 26.88
C ILE A 72 -21.43 -14.01 27.60
#